data_AF-A0A0D0CWW0-F1
#
_entry.id   AF-A0A0D0CWW0-F1
#
_cell.length_a   1.000
_cell.length_b   1.000
_cell.length_c   1.000
_cell.angle_alpha   90.00
_cell.angle_beta   90.00
_cell.angle_gamma   90.00
#
_symmetry.space_group_name_H-M   'P 1'
#
loop_
_entity.id
_entity.type
_entity.pdbx_description
1 polymer ?
#
loop_
_entity_poly.entity_id
_entity_poly.type
_entity_poly.pdbx_seq_one_letter_code
_entity_poly.pdbx_strand_id
1 'polypeptide(L)'
;MPRLISTEKKCDCCKRESTKFHQVAWVIFISTHSDEEHGDLFAGQEGPEMKPRPIAVNVDHFFSLLFQSGMDHFLDGATLVLLTCGWLVKHEGSFNELHSILNYMAFTVHRFQSTLSTSFLQALMFNTFIEGATLPSSIPFSLKNSFQMGQHMDMLLFSLTKAPSPLSCRNFACDKFIWWSKQTRPYRTSLPLSCPVCGALWCWGRPVWSRSVGEGSWSVACKKPQCGLDGKGVWFAQCGALSGVQPEGSRFITAKKKRPSGVDCGDIVG
;
A
#
# COMPACT_ATOMS: atom_id res chain seq x y z
N MET A 1 -22.78 -8.12 -62.41
CA MET A 1 -22.88 -8.11 -60.94
C MET A 1 -23.23 -6.70 -60.48
N PRO A 2 -24.37 -6.45 -59.82
CA PRO A 2 -24.74 -5.12 -59.36
C PRO A 2 -24.08 -4.81 -58.01
N ARG A 3 -23.54 -3.60 -57.86
CA ARG A 3 -23.05 -3.05 -56.59
C ARG A 3 -24.23 -2.51 -55.79
N LEU A 4 -24.47 -3.08 -54.61
CA LEU A 4 -25.35 -2.51 -53.60
C LEU A 4 -24.64 -1.34 -52.90
N ILE A 5 -25.11 -0.12 -53.15
CA ILE A 5 -24.73 1.06 -52.37
C ILE A 5 -25.73 1.14 -51.20
N SER A 6 -25.29 0.72 -50.02
CA SER A 6 -26.03 0.94 -48.77
C SER A 6 -25.76 2.36 -48.28
N THR A 7 -26.75 3.24 -48.37
CA THR A 7 -26.75 4.52 -47.67
C THR A 7 -27.45 4.35 -46.34
N GLU A 8 -26.68 4.11 -45.26
CA GLU A 8 -27.20 4.20 -43.89
C GLU A 8 -27.52 5.66 -43.56
N LYS A 9 -28.81 6.00 -43.51
CA LYS A 9 -29.28 7.23 -42.87
C LYS A 9 -29.28 7.02 -41.35
N LYS A 10 -28.27 7.54 -40.66
CA LYS A 10 -28.28 7.64 -39.18
C LYS A 10 -29.33 8.66 -38.74
N CYS A 11 -30.27 8.22 -37.89
CA CYS A 11 -31.29 9.03 -37.25
C CYS A 11 -30.65 10.01 -36.24
N ASP A 12 -31.00 11.30 -36.31
CA ASP A 12 -30.48 12.35 -35.41
C ASP A 12 -30.95 12.18 -33.94
N CYS A 13 -31.93 11.32 -33.67
CA CYS A 13 -32.36 11.01 -32.31
C CYS A 13 -31.33 10.17 -31.53
N CYS A 14 -30.42 9.44 -32.21
CA CYS A 14 -29.36 8.66 -31.57
C CYS A 14 -28.07 9.47 -31.29
N LYS A 15 -28.03 10.78 -31.59
CA LYS A 15 -26.84 11.62 -31.35
C LYS A 15 -26.73 12.21 -29.94
N ARG A 16 -27.73 11.97 -29.07
CA ARG A 16 -27.76 12.57 -27.72
C ARG A 16 -27.77 11.58 -26.56
N GLU A 17 -27.41 10.33 -26.84
CA GLU A 17 -26.88 9.39 -25.86
C GLU A 17 -25.47 8.99 -26.31
N SER A 18 -24.55 9.95 -26.30
CA SER A 18 -23.14 9.61 -26.09
C SER A 18 -23.07 9.06 -24.68
N THR A 19 -23.38 7.77 -24.60
CA THR A 19 -23.10 6.84 -23.53
C THR A 19 -22.03 7.39 -22.61
N LYS A 20 -22.46 7.79 -21.40
CA LYS A 20 -21.60 7.67 -20.23
C LYS A 20 -21.31 6.18 -20.09
N PHE A 21 -20.40 5.66 -20.92
CA PHE A 21 -19.77 4.40 -20.62
C PHE A 21 -19.17 4.62 -19.23
N HIS A 22 -19.78 3.96 -18.25
CA HIS A 22 -19.24 3.89 -16.91
C HIS A 22 -17.77 3.51 -17.09
N GLN A 23 -16.88 4.41 -16.65
CA GLN A 23 -15.45 4.19 -16.75
C GLN A 23 -15.18 2.87 -16.03
N VAL A 24 -14.84 1.82 -16.78
CA VAL A 24 -14.64 0.49 -16.23
C VAL A 24 -13.36 0.57 -15.40
N ALA A 25 -13.51 0.53 -14.08
CA ALA A 25 -12.40 0.54 -13.15
C ALA A 25 -11.86 -0.89 -13.02
N TRP A 26 -10.65 -1.13 -13.52
CA TRP A 26 -9.95 -2.41 -13.37
C TRP A 26 -9.21 -2.43 -12.04
N VAL A 27 -9.35 -3.53 -11.29
CA VAL A 27 -8.49 -3.81 -10.13
C VAL A 27 -7.80 -5.14 -10.39
N ILE A 28 -6.48 -5.11 -10.45
CA ILE A 28 -5.64 -6.28 -10.73
C ILE A 28 -4.97 -6.67 -9.41
N PHE A 29 -5.12 -7.92 -8.99
CA PHE A 29 -4.46 -8.45 -7.80
C PHE A 29 -3.30 -9.34 -8.24
N ILE A 30 -2.09 -9.01 -7.81
CA ILE A 30 -0.89 -9.83 -8.06
C ILE A 30 -0.33 -10.26 -6.72
N SER A 31 -0.17 -11.57 -6.53
CA SER A 31 0.54 -12.13 -5.40
C SER A 31 1.84 -12.74 -5.88
N THR A 32 2.97 -12.20 -5.44
CA THR A 32 4.30 -12.75 -5.75
C THR A 32 5.27 -12.51 -4.59
N HIS A 33 6.38 -13.23 -4.57
CA HIS A 33 7.46 -12.98 -3.62
C HIS A 33 8.44 -11.97 -4.19
N SER A 34 9.04 -11.18 -3.31
CA SER A 34 10.19 -10.35 -3.65
C SER A 34 11.45 -10.97 -3.05
N ASP A 35 12.53 -10.96 -3.81
CA ASP A 35 13.86 -11.37 -3.38
C ASP A 35 14.35 -10.53 -2.20
N GLU A 36 15.03 -11.18 -1.26
CA GLU A 36 15.51 -10.54 -0.03
C GLU A 36 16.74 -9.66 -0.28
N GLU A 37 17.61 -10.07 -1.20
CA GLU A 37 18.87 -9.40 -1.46
C GLU A 37 18.70 -8.16 -2.34
N HIS A 38 17.81 -8.22 -3.34
CA HIS A 38 17.66 -7.15 -4.33
C HIS A 38 16.30 -6.47 -4.32
N GLY A 39 15.24 -7.11 -3.79
CA GLY A 39 13.86 -6.59 -3.85
C GLY A 39 13.12 -6.92 -5.15
N ASP A 40 13.78 -7.63 -6.05
CA ASP A 40 13.27 -8.09 -7.35
C ASP A 40 12.07 -9.04 -7.19
N LEU A 41 11.20 -9.09 -8.19
CA LEU A 41 9.97 -9.89 -8.16
C LEU A 41 10.21 -11.27 -8.74
N PHE A 42 9.72 -12.30 -8.05
CA PHE A 42 9.76 -13.67 -8.53
C PHE A 42 8.88 -13.83 -9.78
N ALA A 43 9.49 -14.24 -10.89
CA ALA A 43 8.84 -14.38 -12.20
C ALA A 43 8.62 -15.83 -12.64
N GLY A 44 9.18 -16.80 -11.91
CA GLY A 44 9.03 -18.21 -12.22
C GLY A 44 10.27 -19.02 -11.89
N GLN A 45 10.46 -20.12 -12.61
CA GLN A 45 11.58 -21.03 -12.39
C GLN A 45 12.25 -21.37 -13.72
N GLU A 46 13.58 -21.52 -13.73
CA GLU A 46 14.33 -22.09 -14.86
C GLU A 46 15.01 -23.40 -14.49
N GLY A 47 15.47 -24.10 -15.52
CA GLY A 47 16.27 -25.32 -15.38
C GLY A 47 15.43 -26.59 -15.46
N PRO A 48 16.06 -27.75 -15.21
CA PRO A 48 15.39 -29.04 -15.30
C PRO A 48 14.27 -29.17 -14.27
N GLU A 49 13.16 -29.84 -14.63
CA GLU A 49 11.98 -30.06 -13.77
C GLU A 49 12.32 -30.66 -12.40
N MET A 50 13.37 -31.48 -12.33
CA MET A 50 13.83 -32.10 -11.07
C MET A 50 14.58 -31.13 -10.13
N LYS A 51 15.09 -30.01 -10.66
CA LYS A 51 15.88 -29.01 -9.92
C LYS A 51 15.61 -27.60 -10.45
N PRO A 52 14.37 -27.13 -10.36
CA PRO A 52 14.04 -25.78 -10.78
C PRO A 52 14.77 -24.76 -9.92
N ARG A 53 15.30 -23.72 -10.55
CA ARG A 53 15.92 -22.58 -9.87
C ARG A 53 14.94 -21.41 -9.91
N PRO A 54 14.66 -20.78 -8.77
CA PRO A 54 13.81 -19.60 -8.75
C PRO A 54 14.47 -18.46 -9.54
N ILE A 55 13.68 -17.76 -10.36
CA ILE A 55 14.11 -16.55 -11.06
C ILE A 55 13.37 -15.36 -10.45
N ALA A 56 14.13 -14.39 -9.97
CA ALA A 56 13.65 -13.04 -9.70
C ALA A 56 14.14 -12.11 -10.80
N VAL A 57 13.31 -11.16 -11.18
CA VAL A 57 13.63 -10.12 -12.17
C VAL A 57 13.24 -8.75 -11.59
N ASN A 58 13.86 -7.69 -12.08
CA ASN A 58 13.50 -6.35 -11.66
C ASN A 58 12.03 -6.03 -11.99
N VAL A 59 11.50 -4.97 -11.39
CA VAL A 59 10.06 -4.66 -11.39
C VAL A 59 9.59 -4.33 -12.81
N ASP A 60 10.37 -3.55 -13.55
CA ASP A 60 10.05 -3.18 -14.94
C ASP A 60 9.93 -4.41 -15.85
N HIS A 61 10.89 -5.34 -15.75
CA HIS A 61 10.88 -6.58 -16.53
C HIS A 61 9.75 -7.51 -16.08
N PHE A 62 9.46 -7.60 -14.78
CA PHE A 62 8.35 -8.42 -14.27
C PHE A 62 7.01 -8.00 -14.90
N PHE A 63 6.72 -6.71 -14.91
CA PHE A 63 5.48 -6.21 -15.52
C PHE A 63 5.48 -6.29 -17.03
N SER A 64 6.64 -6.08 -17.67
CA SER A 64 6.80 -6.31 -19.11
C SER A 64 6.47 -7.76 -19.48
N LEU A 65 6.94 -8.75 -18.71
CA LEU A 65 6.61 -10.17 -18.93
C LEU A 65 5.12 -10.44 -18.71
N LEU A 66 4.52 -9.87 -17.67
CA LEU A 66 3.11 -10.11 -17.34
C LEU A 66 2.14 -9.50 -18.35
N PHE A 67 2.49 -8.35 -18.94
CA PHE A 67 1.60 -7.58 -19.82
C PHE A 67 2.06 -7.49 -21.28
N GLN A 68 3.02 -8.33 -21.67
CA GLN A 68 3.67 -8.39 -22.99
C GLN A 68 2.73 -8.51 -24.21
N SER A 69 1.43 -8.75 -24.00
CA SER A 69 0.40 -9.00 -25.03
C SER A 69 -0.42 -7.75 -25.43
N GLY A 70 0.08 -6.54 -25.16
CA GLY A 70 -0.64 -5.29 -25.48
C GLY A 70 -1.75 -4.96 -24.49
N MET A 71 -1.66 -5.49 -23.27
CA MET A 71 -2.59 -5.21 -22.17
C MET A 71 -2.35 -3.84 -21.51
N ASP A 72 -1.35 -3.08 -21.97
CA ASP A 72 -0.98 -1.77 -21.45
C ASP A 72 -2.16 -0.78 -21.41
N HIS A 73 -3.12 -0.93 -22.32
CA HIS A 73 -4.33 -0.09 -22.35
C HIS A 73 -5.32 -0.43 -21.22
N PHE A 74 -5.29 -1.64 -20.64
CA PHE A 74 -6.07 -1.98 -19.44
C PHE A 74 -5.44 -1.42 -18.17
N LEU A 75 -4.13 -1.16 -18.21
CA LEU A 75 -3.41 -0.57 -17.10
C LEU A 75 -3.77 0.91 -16.95
N ASP A 76 -4.14 1.62 -18.02
CA ASP A 76 -4.53 3.02 -17.90
C ASP A 76 -5.79 3.20 -17.03
N GLY A 77 -5.59 3.78 -15.84
CA GLY A 77 -6.63 3.96 -14.83
C GLY A 77 -6.91 2.73 -13.97
N ALA A 78 -6.20 1.61 -14.16
CA ALA A 78 -6.32 0.47 -13.27
C ALA A 78 -5.72 0.75 -11.88
N THR A 79 -6.25 0.05 -10.90
CA THR A 79 -5.64 -0.11 -9.58
C THR A 79 -4.91 -1.44 -9.54
N LEU A 80 -3.63 -1.43 -9.20
CA LEU A 80 -2.88 -2.64 -8.98
C LEU A 80 -2.77 -2.92 -7.48
N VAL A 81 -3.17 -4.09 -7.02
CA VAL A 81 -2.97 -4.50 -5.62
C VAL A 81 -1.86 -5.54 -5.60
N LEU A 82 -0.66 -5.11 -5.21
CA LEU A 82 0.55 -5.91 -5.24
C LEU A 82 0.81 -6.54 -3.86
N LEU A 83 0.40 -7.79 -3.73
CA LEU A 83 0.51 -8.60 -2.52
C LEU A 83 1.91 -9.25 -2.45
N THR A 84 2.92 -8.44 -2.12
CA THR A 84 4.32 -8.90 -2.06
C THR A 84 4.92 -8.82 -0.66
N CYS A 85 6.04 -9.52 -0.49
CA CYS A 85 6.94 -9.28 0.63
C CYS A 85 7.46 -7.84 0.59
N GLY A 86 7.82 -7.34 1.77
CA GLY A 86 8.27 -5.97 1.98
C GLY A 86 9.71 -5.69 1.57
N TRP A 87 10.43 -6.66 0.98
CA TRP A 87 11.75 -6.39 0.42
C TRP A 87 11.67 -5.48 -0.80
N LEU A 88 10.63 -5.66 -1.62
CA LEU A 88 10.29 -4.78 -2.75
C LEU A 88 10.28 -3.28 -2.36
N VAL A 89 9.72 -2.95 -1.19
CA VAL A 89 9.60 -1.55 -0.73
C VAL A 89 10.78 -1.07 0.11
N LYS A 90 11.70 -1.97 0.49
CA LYS A 90 12.91 -1.65 1.26
C LYS A 90 14.10 -1.35 0.37
N HIS A 91 14.16 -2.00 -0.79
CA HIS A 91 15.21 -1.78 -1.77
C HIS A 91 14.87 -0.57 -2.64
N GLU A 92 15.72 0.45 -2.56
CA GLU A 92 15.48 1.73 -3.25
C GLU A 92 15.37 1.56 -4.77
N GLY A 93 16.17 0.65 -5.37
CA GLY A 93 16.12 0.35 -6.81
C GLY A 93 14.75 -0.17 -7.24
N SER A 94 14.32 -1.30 -6.68
CA SER A 94 13.01 -1.90 -6.99
C SER A 94 11.85 -0.97 -6.64
N PHE A 95 11.98 -0.22 -5.54
CA PHE A 95 10.98 0.77 -5.15
C PHE A 95 10.85 1.91 -6.17
N ASN A 96 11.98 2.44 -6.66
CA ASN A 96 11.99 3.48 -7.68
C ASN A 96 11.38 3.01 -9.00
N GLU A 97 11.55 1.74 -9.36
CA GLU A 97 10.91 1.16 -10.55
C GLU A 97 9.38 1.03 -10.41
N LEU A 98 8.84 0.88 -9.20
CA LEU A 98 7.39 0.90 -8.98
C LEU A 98 6.75 2.28 -9.25
N HIS A 99 7.52 3.37 -9.14
CA HIS A 99 6.98 4.72 -9.31
C HIS A 99 6.45 5.01 -10.72
N SER A 100 6.90 4.25 -11.73
CA SER A 100 6.39 4.37 -13.10
C SER A 100 5.00 3.71 -13.27
N ILE A 101 4.54 2.94 -12.28
CA ILE A 101 3.43 1.98 -12.42
C ILE A 101 2.27 2.32 -11.47
N LEU A 102 1.27 3.04 -11.99
CA LEU A 102 -0.11 3.16 -11.47
C LEU A 102 -0.32 3.41 -9.95
N ASN A 103 -1.58 3.31 -9.50
CA ASN A 103 -1.91 3.21 -8.09
C ASN A 103 -1.56 1.79 -7.63
N TYR A 104 -0.71 1.64 -6.62
CA TYR A 104 -0.41 0.32 -6.07
C TYR A 104 -0.47 0.22 -4.55
N MET A 105 -0.77 -0.98 -4.07
CA MET A 105 -0.72 -1.33 -2.66
C MET A 105 0.44 -2.26 -2.39
N ALA A 106 1.19 -2.05 -1.30
CA ALA A 106 2.28 -2.93 -0.90
C ALA A 106 2.35 -3.06 0.64
N PHE A 107 2.98 -4.13 1.13
CA PHE A 107 3.13 -4.40 2.56
C PHE A 107 4.59 -4.30 2.99
N THR A 108 4.84 -3.86 4.22
CA THR A 108 6.22 -3.65 4.73
C THR A 108 6.83 -4.88 5.41
N VAL A 109 6.05 -5.95 5.60
CA VAL A 109 6.47 -7.16 6.30
C VAL A 109 7.45 -7.98 5.48
N HIS A 110 8.54 -8.45 6.08
CA HIS A 110 9.58 -9.20 5.37
C HIS A 110 9.05 -10.47 4.68
N ARG A 111 8.10 -11.16 5.31
CA ARG A 111 7.48 -12.39 4.80
C ARG A 111 5.98 -12.22 4.77
N PHE A 112 5.47 -11.82 3.62
CA PHE A 112 4.04 -11.70 3.42
C PHE A 112 3.43 -13.09 3.29
N GLN A 113 2.42 -13.39 4.11
CA GLN A 113 1.66 -14.64 4.03
C GLN A 113 0.34 -14.35 3.33
N SER A 114 0.22 -14.75 2.07
CA SER A 114 -0.97 -14.50 1.25
C SER A 114 -2.26 -15.02 1.89
N THR A 115 -2.19 -16.13 2.64
CA THR A 115 -3.33 -16.69 3.37
C THR A 115 -3.96 -15.73 4.38
N LEU A 116 -3.17 -14.81 4.95
CA LEU A 116 -3.67 -13.79 5.88
C LEU A 116 -4.40 -12.65 5.17
N SER A 117 -4.25 -12.53 3.85
CA SER A 117 -4.86 -11.47 3.05
C SER A 117 -6.27 -11.77 2.59
N THR A 118 -6.74 -13.02 2.69
CA THR A 118 -8.06 -13.42 2.19
C THR A 118 -9.21 -12.58 2.77
N SER A 119 -9.27 -12.42 4.10
CA SER A 119 -10.31 -11.58 4.73
C SER A 119 -10.20 -10.11 4.34
N PHE A 120 -8.98 -9.62 4.12
CA PHE A 120 -8.73 -8.26 3.67
C PHE A 120 -9.26 -8.05 2.25
N LEU A 121 -8.87 -8.94 1.32
CA LEU A 121 -9.28 -8.89 -0.07
C LEU A 121 -10.79 -9.00 -0.20
N GLN A 122 -11.41 -9.90 0.57
CA GLN A 122 -12.86 -10.04 0.58
C GLN A 122 -13.56 -8.74 1.02
N ALA A 123 -13.10 -8.14 2.13
CA ALA A 123 -13.66 -6.87 2.59
C ALA A 123 -13.40 -5.74 1.57
N LEU A 124 -12.20 -5.68 0.98
CA LEU A 124 -11.83 -4.68 -0.01
C LEU A 124 -12.70 -4.78 -1.26
N MET A 125 -12.91 -5.99 -1.77
CA MET A 125 -13.78 -6.25 -2.91
C MET A 125 -15.23 -5.90 -2.59
N PHE A 126 -15.74 -6.26 -1.41
CA PHE A 126 -17.11 -5.94 -1.02
C PHE A 126 -17.35 -4.42 -1.01
N ASN A 127 -16.51 -3.65 -0.31
CA ASN A 127 -16.68 -2.19 -0.26
C ASN A 127 -16.48 -1.53 -1.63
N THR A 128 -15.48 -1.99 -2.39
CA THR A 128 -15.11 -1.30 -3.64
C THR A 128 -16.07 -1.62 -4.78
N PHE A 129 -16.44 -2.89 -4.94
CA PHE A 129 -17.27 -3.33 -6.08
C PHE A 129 -18.76 -3.42 -5.76
N ILE A 130 -19.12 -3.83 -4.55
CA ILE A 130 -20.53 -3.98 -4.17
C ILE A 130 -21.08 -2.66 -3.63
N GLU A 131 -20.36 -2.02 -2.71
CA GLU A 131 -20.80 -0.75 -2.12
C GLU A 131 -20.39 0.49 -2.95
N GLY A 132 -19.53 0.33 -3.96
CA GLY A 132 -19.08 1.41 -4.83
C GLY A 132 -18.17 2.45 -4.14
N ALA A 133 -17.58 2.11 -3.00
CA ALA A 133 -16.63 2.97 -2.31
C ALA A 133 -15.32 3.08 -3.10
N THR A 134 -14.65 4.23 -3.00
CA THR A 134 -13.33 4.39 -3.62
C THR A 134 -12.30 3.49 -2.92
N LEU A 135 -11.32 2.98 -3.66
CA LEU A 135 -10.28 2.13 -3.08
C LEU A 135 -9.62 2.77 -1.83
N PRO A 136 -9.16 4.05 -1.84
CA PRO A 136 -8.57 4.66 -0.64
C PRO A 136 -9.52 4.69 0.56
N SER A 137 -10.82 4.89 0.35
CA SER A 137 -11.82 4.87 1.43
C SER A 137 -12.13 3.47 1.94
N SER A 138 -12.02 2.43 1.10
CA SER A 138 -12.28 1.03 1.46
C SER A 138 -11.17 0.44 2.33
N ILE A 139 -9.95 0.97 2.25
CA ILE A 139 -8.77 0.40 2.90
C ILE A 139 -8.87 0.34 4.43
N PRO A 140 -9.19 1.43 5.17
CA PRO A 140 -9.28 1.37 6.63
C PRO A 140 -10.32 0.36 7.12
N PHE A 141 -11.45 0.28 6.43
CA PHE A 141 -12.50 -0.69 6.74
C PHE A 141 -12.01 -2.12 6.46
N SER A 142 -11.35 -2.34 5.33
CA SER A 142 -10.85 -3.67 4.96
C SER A 142 -9.80 -4.16 5.95
N LEU A 143 -8.85 -3.30 6.30
CA LEU A 143 -7.83 -3.57 7.32
C LEU A 143 -8.44 -3.86 8.69
N LYS A 144 -9.53 -3.15 9.05
CA LYS A 144 -10.26 -3.38 10.31
C LYS A 144 -10.91 -4.77 10.36
N ASN A 145 -11.41 -5.27 9.23
CA ASN A 145 -12.03 -6.59 9.14
C ASN A 145 -11.00 -7.72 8.98
N SER A 146 -9.76 -7.40 8.62
CA SER A 146 -8.64 -8.34 8.52
C SER A 146 -7.67 -8.21 9.70
N PHE A 147 -8.10 -8.59 10.90
CA PHE A 147 -7.31 -8.42 12.13
C PHE A 147 -5.91 -9.04 12.04
N GLN A 148 -5.80 -10.26 11.51
CA GLN A 148 -4.52 -10.95 11.36
C GLN A 148 -3.57 -10.22 10.42
N MET A 149 -4.09 -9.60 9.36
CA MET A 149 -3.26 -8.85 8.43
C MET A 149 -2.86 -7.52 9.07
N GLY A 150 -3.84 -6.78 9.57
CA GLY A 150 -3.66 -5.46 10.13
C GLY A 150 -2.61 -5.40 11.24
N GLN A 151 -2.64 -6.35 12.18
CA GLN A 151 -1.74 -6.30 13.34
C GLN A 151 -0.27 -6.60 13.04
N HIS A 152 0.01 -7.25 11.91
CA HIS A 152 1.31 -7.84 11.63
C HIS A 152 2.09 -7.10 10.55
N MET A 153 1.46 -6.16 9.83
CA MET A 153 2.12 -5.44 8.75
C MET A 153 1.60 -4.01 8.61
N ASP A 154 2.50 -3.09 8.31
CA ASP A 154 2.09 -1.81 7.76
C ASP A 154 1.74 -2.03 6.29
N MET A 155 0.76 -1.26 5.83
CA MET A 155 0.34 -1.26 4.44
C MET A 155 0.57 0.11 3.84
N LEU A 156 1.02 0.14 2.60
CA LEU A 156 1.23 1.36 1.83
C LEU A 156 0.22 1.38 0.71
N LEU A 157 -0.39 2.54 0.51
CA LEU A 157 -1.17 2.83 -0.67
C LEU A 157 -0.50 3.97 -1.41
N PHE A 158 -0.03 3.64 -2.60
CA PHE A 158 0.50 4.58 -3.55
C PHE A 158 -0.60 5.00 -4.50
N SER A 159 -0.83 6.30 -4.56
CA SER A 159 -1.86 6.89 -5.40
C SER A 159 -1.23 7.88 -6.36
N LEU A 160 -1.42 7.65 -7.65
CA LEU A 160 -1.04 8.56 -8.70
C LEU A 160 -2.18 9.56 -8.90
N THR A 161 -1.98 10.79 -8.47
CA THR A 161 -2.96 11.84 -8.75
C THR A 161 -2.81 12.26 -10.20
N LYS A 162 -3.92 12.29 -10.96
CA LYS A 162 -3.90 12.86 -12.31
C LYS A 162 -3.40 14.29 -12.22
N ALA A 163 -2.28 14.55 -12.88
CA ALA A 163 -1.73 15.88 -12.93
C ALA A 163 -2.75 16.78 -13.67
N PRO A 164 -3.01 18.01 -13.18
CA PRO A 164 -4.00 18.91 -13.81
C PRO A 164 -3.60 19.32 -15.23
N SER A 165 -2.33 19.10 -15.62
CA SER A 165 -1.80 19.37 -16.95
C SER A 165 -0.93 18.20 -17.45
N PRO A 166 -0.96 17.87 -18.75
CA PRO A 166 -0.08 16.86 -19.36
C PRO A 166 1.41 17.22 -19.27
N LEU A 167 1.76 18.47 -18.96
CA LEU A 167 3.14 18.95 -18.81
C LEU A 167 3.65 18.93 -17.36
N SER A 168 2.78 18.73 -16.37
CA SER A 168 3.21 18.65 -14.96
C SER A 168 3.61 17.22 -14.61
N CYS A 169 4.76 17.05 -13.95
CA CYS A 169 5.15 15.79 -13.34
C CYS A 169 3.98 15.22 -12.53
N ARG A 170 3.70 13.92 -12.69
CA ARG A 170 2.64 13.27 -11.93
C ARG A 170 2.98 13.33 -10.44
N ASN A 171 2.06 13.86 -9.65
CA ASN A 171 2.21 13.90 -8.21
C ASN A 171 1.85 12.54 -7.63
N PHE A 172 2.82 11.94 -6.96
CA PHE A 172 2.69 10.65 -6.32
C PHE A 172 2.41 10.85 -4.82
N ALA A 173 1.28 10.33 -4.36
CA ALA A 173 0.93 10.30 -2.95
C ALA A 173 1.17 8.89 -2.41
N CYS A 174 1.66 8.80 -1.17
CA CYS A 174 1.80 7.54 -0.46
C CYS A 174 1.15 7.67 0.91
N ASP A 175 0.09 6.92 1.12
CA ASP A 175 -0.54 6.75 2.43
C ASP A 175 0.02 5.50 3.10
N LYS A 176 0.67 5.68 4.25
CA LYS A 176 1.10 4.57 5.10
C LYS A 176 0.06 4.31 6.19
N PHE A 177 -0.54 3.13 6.16
CA PHE A 177 -1.47 2.63 7.17
C PHE A 177 -0.70 1.80 8.21
N ILE A 178 -0.65 2.33 9.43
CA ILE A 178 0.06 1.70 10.56
C ILE A 178 -0.99 1.24 11.58
N TRP A 179 -0.84 0.01 12.06
CA TRP A 179 -1.61 -0.46 13.20
C TRP A 179 -0.99 -0.01 14.51
N TRP A 180 -1.82 0.67 15.29
CA TRP A 180 -1.34 1.46 16.40
C TRP A 180 -1.40 0.72 17.75
N SER A 181 -2.30 -0.26 17.90
CA SER A 181 -2.35 -1.09 19.11
C SER A 181 -2.86 -2.51 18.84
N LYS A 182 -2.52 -3.45 19.73
CA LYS A 182 -3.00 -4.86 19.71
C LYS A 182 -4.52 -4.99 19.88
N GLN A 183 -5.21 -3.93 20.24
CA GLN A 183 -6.63 -3.94 20.60
C GLN A 183 -7.44 -2.83 19.92
N THR A 184 -6.80 -1.88 19.24
CA THR A 184 -7.45 -0.74 18.57
C THR A 184 -6.94 -0.53 17.14
N ARG A 185 -7.92 -0.12 16.33
CA ARG A 185 -7.97 0.09 14.87
C ARG A 185 -6.71 0.73 14.25
N PRO A 186 -6.46 0.56 12.94
CA PRO A 186 -5.48 1.37 12.23
C PRO A 186 -5.98 2.82 12.24
N TYR A 187 -5.17 3.75 12.74
CA TYR A 187 -5.49 5.17 12.70
C TYR A 187 -4.95 5.78 11.40
N ARG A 188 -5.78 6.58 10.73
CA ARG A 188 -5.45 7.27 9.50
C ARG A 188 -4.66 8.55 9.82
N THR A 189 -3.39 8.41 10.17
CA THR A 189 -2.45 9.52 10.04
C THR A 189 -1.47 9.14 8.93
N SER A 190 -1.74 9.61 7.72
CA SER A 190 -0.84 9.41 6.59
C SER A 190 0.50 10.04 6.92
N LEU A 191 1.52 9.22 7.15
CA LEU A 191 2.91 9.69 7.18
C LEU A 191 3.36 9.81 5.72
N PRO A 192 3.89 10.97 5.27
CA PRO A 192 4.44 11.09 3.95
C PRO A 192 5.61 10.11 3.81
N LEU A 193 5.77 9.51 2.63
CA LEU A 193 6.81 8.52 2.37
C LEU A 193 8.21 9.05 2.66
N SER A 194 8.47 10.28 2.26
CA SER A 194 9.67 11.02 2.53
C SER A 194 9.48 11.96 3.72
N CYS A 195 10.56 12.17 4.48
CA CYS A 195 10.59 13.26 5.44
C CYS A 195 10.42 14.60 4.70
N PRO A 196 9.46 15.46 5.08
CA PRO A 196 9.30 16.76 4.44
C PRO A 196 10.49 17.70 4.71
N VAL A 197 11.32 17.40 5.71
CA VAL A 197 12.50 18.20 6.07
C VAL A 197 13.74 17.76 5.27
N CYS A 198 14.01 16.46 5.15
CA CYS A 198 15.26 15.96 4.57
C CYS A 198 15.09 15.08 3.33
N GLY A 199 13.86 14.89 2.84
CA GLY A 199 13.54 14.05 1.68
C GLY A 199 13.74 12.54 1.91
N ALA A 200 14.26 12.13 3.06
CA ALA A 200 14.62 10.74 3.31
C ALA A 200 13.37 9.85 3.28
N LEU A 201 13.37 8.89 2.37
CA LEU A 201 12.35 7.85 2.28
C LEU A 201 12.43 6.99 3.54
N TRP A 202 11.28 6.57 4.06
CA TRP A 202 11.16 5.55 5.11
C TRP A 202 11.84 5.86 6.44
N CYS A 203 12.24 7.11 6.69
CA CYS A 203 13.02 7.42 7.87
C CYS A 203 12.20 7.47 9.16
N TRP A 204 10.89 7.23 9.17
CA TRP A 204 10.07 7.50 10.35
C TRP A 204 10.38 6.62 11.56
N GLY A 205 10.39 7.28 12.71
CA GLY A 205 10.59 6.80 14.06
C GLY A 205 9.56 5.79 14.53
N ARG A 206 9.81 5.20 15.71
CA ARG A 206 8.69 4.65 16.48
C ARG A 206 7.86 5.83 16.99
N PRO A 207 6.53 5.75 16.95
CA PRO A 207 5.71 6.80 17.50
C PRO A 207 5.87 6.94 19.02
N VAL A 208 5.81 8.17 19.53
CA VAL A 208 6.00 8.51 20.95
C VAL A 208 4.79 9.30 21.46
N TRP A 209 4.24 8.89 22.60
CA TRP A 209 3.14 9.63 23.25
C TRP A 209 3.73 10.71 24.13
N SER A 210 3.24 11.93 23.98
CA SER A 210 3.51 12.99 24.95
C SER A 210 2.22 13.50 25.56
N ARG A 211 2.15 13.53 26.89
CA ARG A 211 1.06 14.21 27.63
C ARG A 211 1.22 15.73 27.70
N SER A 212 2.31 16.27 27.16
CA SER A 212 2.67 17.68 27.34
C SER A 212 1.73 18.68 26.65
N VAL A 213 0.86 18.22 25.73
CA VAL A 213 -0.10 19.06 25.02
C VAL A 213 -1.51 18.60 25.37
N GLY A 214 -2.15 19.25 26.36
CA GLY A 214 -3.61 19.29 26.67
C GLY A 214 -4.44 18.00 26.66
N GLU A 215 -4.43 17.26 25.56
CA GLU A 215 -5.18 16.02 25.30
C GLU A 215 -4.27 14.80 25.10
N GLY A 216 -2.96 15.01 25.18
CA GLY A 216 -1.95 14.06 24.77
C GLY A 216 -1.87 13.94 23.25
N SER A 217 -0.65 13.99 22.72
CA SER A 217 -0.39 13.92 21.28
C SER A 217 0.61 12.83 21.00
N TRP A 218 0.40 12.10 19.91
CA TRP A 218 1.39 11.18 19.37
C TRP A 218 2.26 11.92 18.38
N SER A 219 3.58 11.79 18.49
CA SER A 219 4.53 12.30 17.52
C SER A 219 5.35 11.17 16.88
N VAL A 220 5.71 11.33 15.61
CA VAL A 220 6.66 10.45 14.92
C VAL A 220 7.76 11.33 14.34
N ALA A 221 9.02 11.08 14.73
CA ALA A 221 10.18 11.84 14.27
C ALA A 221 10.96 11.10 13.18
N CYS A 222 11.62 11.80 12.26
CA CYS A 222 12.56 11.17 11.33
C CYS A 222 13.80 10.62 12.07
N LYS A 223 14.22 9.39 11.73
CA LYS A 223 15.38 8.68 12.27
C LYS A 223 16.70 9.07 11.61
N LYS A 224 16.66 9.84 10.50
CA LYS A 224 17.89 10.25 9.82
C LYS A 224 18.64 11.21 10.76
N PRO A 225 19.87 10.89 11.21
CA PRO A 225 20.55 11.63 12.29
C PRO A 225 20.75 13.12 12.03
N GLN A 226 20.82 13.51 10.75
CA GLN A 226 21.01 14.89 10.32
C GLN A 226 19.72 15.56 9.84
N CYS A 227 18.56 14.91 9.99
CA CYS A 227 17.30 15.54 9.66
C CYS A 227 17.04 16.73 10.61
N GLY A 228 16.75 17.91 10.05
CA GLY A 228 16.48 19.11 10.85
C GLY A 228 17.74 19.83 11.37
N LEU A 229 18.94 19.33 11.04
CA LEU A 229 20.22 20.01 11.29
C LEU A 229 20.65 20.84 10.08
N ASP A 230 21.13 22.05 10.32
CA ASP A 230 21.73 22.88 9.28
C ASP A 230 23.15 22.40 8.94
N GLY A 231 23.81 23.03 7.97
CA GLY A 231 25.19 22.71 7.61
C GLY A 231 26.22 22.89 8.74
N LYS A 232 25.81 23.45 9.88
CA LYS A 232 26.64 23.64 11.09
C LYS A 232 26.25 22.68 12.23
N GLY A 233 25.31 21.76 11.98
CA GLY A 233 24.83 20.82 12.99
C GLY A 233 23.88 21.45 14.02
N VAL A 234 23.35 22.65 13.76
CA VAL A 234 22.36 23.33 14.60
C VAL A 234 20.96 22.97 14.13
N TRP A 235 20.06 22.68 15.06
CA TRP A 235 18.65 22.39 14.74
C TRP A 235 17.97 23.62 14.17
N PHE A 236 17.67 23.62 12.86
CA PHE A 236 16.91 24.69 12.20
C PHE A 236 15.42 24.36 12.09
N ALA A 237 15.07 23.07 12.18
CA ALA A 237 13.71 22.59 12.24
C ALA A 237 13.65 21.43 13.22
N GLN A 238 12.55 21.27 13.95
CA GLN A 238 12.32 20.05 14.72
C GLN A 238 12.39 18.87 13.75
N CYS A 239 13.20 17.85 14.09
CA CYS A 239 13.32 16.61 13.34
C CYS A 239 11.93 16.22 12.84
N GLY A 240 11.73 16.11 11.51
CA GLY A 240 10.39 16.14 10.91
C GLY A 240 9.42 15.33 11.76
N ALA A 241 8.50 16.03 12.44
CA ALA A 241 7.65 15.47 13.47
C ALA A 241 6.20 15.63 13.05
N LEU A 242 5.48 14.51 12.95
CA LEU A 242 4.05 14.53 12.65
C LEU A 242 3.30 14.27 13.94
N SER A 243 2.55 15.29 14.38
CA SER A 243 1.72 15.24 15.58
C SER A 243 0.26 15.03 15.18
N GLY A 244 -0.40 14.04 15.77
CA GLY A 244 -1.83 13.81 15.61
C GLY A 244 -2.55 13.92 16.94
N VAL A 245 -3.67 14.66 16.97
CA VAL A 245 -4.61 14.65 18.10
C VAL A 245 -5.28 13.28 18.14
N GLN A 246 -5.31 12.67 19.32
CA GLN A 246 -6.00 11.41 19.53
C GLN A 246 -7.51 11.60 19.24
N PRO A 247 -8.15 10.79 18.38
CA PRO A 247 -9.58 10.95 18.10
C PRO A 247 -10.44 10.81 19.35
N GLU A 248 -11.44 11.68 19.48
CA GLU A 248 -12.37 11.68 20.60
C GLU A 248 -13.00 10.27 20.80
N GLY A 249 -12.99 9.79 22.05
CA GLY A 249 -13.54 8.47 22.40
C GLY A 249 -12.61 7.28 22.20
N SER A 250 -11.40 7.46 21.66
CA SER A 250 -10.41 6.38 21.66
C SER A 250 -9.86 6.15 23.08
N ARG A 251 -9.96 4.92 23.59
CA ARG A 251 -9.39 4.52 24.89
C ARG A 251 -8.31 3.47 24.66
N PHE A 252 -7.10 3.72 25.17
CA PHE A 252 -6.07 2.70 25.23
C PHE A 252 -6.46 1.66 26.28
N ILE A 253 -6.64 0.42 25.85
CA ILE A 253 -6.55 -0.71 26.77
C ILE A 253 -5.05 -0.96 26.94
N THR A 254 -4.45 -0.32 27.95
CA THR A 254 -3.14 -0.76 28.41
C THR A 254 -3.35 -2.14 29.01
N ALA A 255 -2.47 -3.10 28.70
CA ALA A 255 -2.44 -4.39 29.38
C ALA A 255 -2.01 -4.17 30.85
N LYS A 256 -2.91 -3.64 31.68
CA LYS A 256 -2.74 -3.60 33.12
C LYS A 256 -3.04 -4.98 33.66
N LYS A 257 -2.00 -5.82 33.67
CA LYS A 257 -1.61 -6.73 34.77
C LYS A 257 -0.65 -7.79 34.22
N LYS A 258 0.59 -7.77 34.73
CA LYS A 258 1.34 -9.02 34.94
C LYS A 258 0.39 -9.99 35.64
N ARG A 259 0.24 -11.20 35.10
CA ARG A 259 -0.36 -12.30 35.87
C ARG A 259 0.41 -12.39 37.19
N PRO A 260 -0.26 -12.39 38.37
CA PRO A 260 0.39 -12.90 39.55
C PRO A 260 0.78 -14.34 39.25
N SER A 261 2.02 -14.67 39.59
CA SER A 261 2.57 -16.02 39.66
C SER A 261 1.55 -17.09 40.07
N GLY A 262 1.62 -18.24 39.40
CA GLY A 262 1.18 -19.53 39.95
C GLY A 262 -0.02 -20.15 39.25
N VAL A 263 0.26 -21.09 38.33
CA VAL A 263 -0.27 -22.46 38.39
C VAL A 263 0.81 -23.35 37.80
N ASP A 264 1.41 -24.20 38.63
CA ASP A 264 2.20 -25.36 38.20
C ASP A 264 1.33 -26.24 37.32
N CYS A 265 1.76 -26.49 36.08
CA CYS A 265 1.26 -27.62 35.33
C CYS A 265 1.99 -28.85 35.88
N GLY A 266 1.28 -29.57 36.76
CA GLY A 266 1.68 -30.87 37.24
C GLY A 266 1.95 -31.85 36.10
N ASP A 267 2.92 -32.71 36.37
CA ASP A 267 3.39 -33.81 35.55
C ASP A 267 2.24 -34.68 35.03
N ILE A 268 2.24 -34.93 33.72
CA ILE A 268 1.64 -36.13 33.15
C ILE A 268 2.80 -37.08 32.88
N VAL A 269 3.00 -38.00 33.82
CA VAL A 269 3.80 -39.22 33.66
C VAL A 269 3.01 -40.17 32.76
N GLY A 270 3.73 -40.89 31.90
CA GLY A 270 3.20 -41.96 31.06
C GLY A 270 2.77 -43.21 31.81
#